data_AF-A0A452HZX2-F1
#
_entry.id   AF-A0A452HZX2-F1
#
_cell.length_a   1.000
_cell.length_b   1.000
_cell.length_c   1.000
_cell.angle_alpha   90.00
_cell.angle_beta   90.00
_cell.angle_gamma   90.00
#
_symmetry.space_group_name_H-M   'P 1'
#
loop_
_entity.id
_entity.type
_entity.pdbx_description
1 polymer ?
#
loop_
_entity_poly.entity_id
_entity_poly.type
_entity_poly.pdbx_seq_one_letter_code
_entity_poly.pdbx_strand_id
1 'polypeptide(L)'
;MQGLRQPIWVRNATGFSCSQALISCLRERPPEIRTVLQAVGLILLASVVLGSHLVAAGAICPMVCKPPVLCSSPFSRHTFWQFRRENPQTKVGEPPPDGLPGFNSGVMLLNLEAMRQSQLYNQLLEPDMVRQLTEKYHFKGHLGDQDFFTMIGMEHPELFHVLHCTWNRQLCSWWREHGYSDVFDQYFRCEGQVRIYHGNCNTPIPED
;
A
#
# COMPACT_ATOMS: atom_id res chain seq x y z
N MET A 1 -33.43 0.80 18.31
CA MET A 1 -32.84 -0.45 17.77
C MET A 1 -31.70 -0.05 16.85
N GLN A 2 -30.44 -0.31 17.22
CA GLN A 2 -29.29 -0.06 16.34
C GLN A 2 -29.08 -1.31 15.49
N GLY A 3 -29.16 -1.18 14.17
CA GLY A 3 -28.91 -2.30 13.26
C GLY A 3 -27.43 -2.66 13.30
N LEU A 4 -27.11 -3.81 13.90
CA LEU A 4 -25.81 -4.45 13.77
C LEU A 4 -25.58 -4.76 12.29
N ARG A 5 -24.76 -3.95 11.62
CA ARG A 5 -24.27 -4.29 10.28
C ARG A 5 -23.29 -5.45 10.45
N GLN A 6 -23.61 -6.58 9.85
CA GLN A 6 -22.70 -7.73 9.83
C GLN A 6 -21.36 -7.35 9.19
N PRO A 7 -20.24 -7.96 9.63
CA PRO A 7 -18.94 -7.69 9.04
C PRO A 7 -18.91 -8.07 7.55
N ILE A 8 -18.14 -7.32 6.77
CA ILE A 8 -17.92 -7.60 5.35
C ILE A 8 -16.78 -8.61 5.22
N TRP A 9 -16.91 -9.53 4.28
CA TRP A 9 -15.95 -10.61 4.06
C TRP A 9 -15.15 -10.38 2.78
N VAL A 10 -13.82 -10.23 2.89
CA VAL A 10 -12.92 -10.15 1.73
C VAL A 10 -12.19 -11.47 1.56
N ARG A 11 -12.47 -12.17 0.44
CA ARG A 11 -11.80 -13.40 0.00
C ARG A 11 -10.91 -13.09 -1.20
N ASN A 12 -9.68 -13.63 -1.22
CA ASN A 12 -8.68 -13.48 -2.28
C ASN A 12 -8.29 -12.05 -2.70
N ALA A 13 -7.31 -11.46 -1.97
CA ALA A 13 -6.47 -10.38 -2.49
C ALA A 13 -5.20 -10.89 -3.22
N THR A 14 -4.95 -12.20 -3.27
CA THR A 14 -3.85 -12.79 -4.05
C THR A 14 -4.24 -12.91 -5.52
N GLY A 15 -4.08 -11.82 -6.28
CA GLY A 15 -4.18 -11.83 -7.75
C GLY A 15 -5.06 -10.75 -8.39
N PHE A 16 -5.88 -10.03 -7.62
CA PHE A 16 -6.54 -8.82 -8.14
C PHE A 16 -5.56 -7.66 -8.18
N SER A 17 -4.71 -7.66 -9.21
CA SER A 17 -3.89 -6.51 -9.54
C SER A 17 -4.78 -5.28 -9.74
N CYS A 18 -4.40 -4.16 -9.12
CA CYS A 18 -5.00 -2.85 -9.38
C CYS A 18 -4.74 -2.33 -10.83
N SER A 19 -4.22 -3.19 -11.72
CA SER A 19 -4.00 -2.94 -13.16
C SER A 19 -5.13 -2.18 -13.83
N GLN A 20 -6.41 -2.52 -13.62
CA GLN A 20 -7.49 -1.82 -14.35
C GLN A 20 -7.64 -0.34 -13.94
N ALA A 21 -7.43 0.00 -12.66
CA ALA A 21 -7.43 1.39 -12.20
C ALA A 21 -6.13 2.12 -12.62
N LEU A 22 -4.98 1.44 -12.51
CA LEU A 22 -3.68 1.99 -12.89
C LEU A 22 -3.59 2.25 -14.40
N ILE A 23 -4.08 1.33 -15.24
CA ILE A 23 -4.15 1.46 -16.70
C ILE A 23 -5.03 2.64 -17.10
N SER A 24 -6.15 2.89 -16.40
CA SER A 24 -6.98 4.07 -16.62
C SER A 24 -6.22 5.37 -16.30
N CYS A 25 -5.43 5.38 -15.20
CA CYS A 25 -4.63 6.53 -14.80
C CYS A 25 -3.42 6.80 -15.73
N LEU A 26 -2.86 5.76 -16.35
CA LEU A 26 -1.76 5.88 -17.32
C LEU A 26 -2.22 6.30 -18.72
N ARG A 27 -3.52 6.16 -19.03
CA ARG A 27 -4.10 6.44 -20.36
C ARG A 27 -4.15 7.92 -20.74
N GLU A 28 -4.04 8.82 -19.76
CA GLU A 28 -4.21 10.28 -19.90
C GLU A 28 -2.88 11.05 -20.02
N ARG A 29 -1.72 10.37 -20.15
CA ARG A 29 -0.38 11.01 -20.12
C ARG A 29 0.20 11.36 -21.51
N PRO A 30 1.11 12.36 -21.59
CA PRO A 30 1.75 12.81 -22.84
C PRO A 30 2.59 11.72 -23.56
N PRO A 31 2.93 11.91 -24.85
CA PRO A 31 3.55 10.87 -25.68
C PRO A 31 4.89 10.34 -25.19
N GLU A 32 5.70 11.17 -24.52
CA GLU A 32 7.09 10.88 -24.16
C GLU A 32 7.24 9.73 -23.13
N ILE A 33 6.22 9.51 -22.30
CA ILE A 33 6.18 8.43 -21.29
C ILE A 33 5.86 7.06 -21.95
N ARG A 34 5.34 7.03 -23.19
CA ARG A 34 4.88 5.79 -23.84
C ARG A 34 6.02 4.83 -24.21
N THR A 35 7.25 5.33 -24.34
CA THR A 35 8.42 4.56 -24.79
C THR A 35 8.86 3.49 -23.79
N VAL A 36 8.58 3.64 -22.50
CA VAL A 36 8.97 2.66 -21.46
C VAL A 36 8.02 1.45 -21.42
N LEU A 37 6.76 1.60 -21.85
CA LEU A 37 5.73 0.55 -21.79
C LEU A 37 5.68 -0.36 -23.03
N GLN A 38 6.63 -0.24 -23.97
CA GLN A 38 6.73 -1.16 -25.11
C GLN A 38 7.28 -2.56 -24.74
N ALA A 39 7.73 -2.76 -23.50
CA ALA A 39 8.19 -4.07 -23.01
C ALA A 39 7.05 -5.05 -22.63
N VAL A 40 5.80 -4.59 -22.53
CA VAL A 40 4.62 -5.44 -22.25
C VAL A 40 3.48 -5.04 -23.17
N GLY A 41 3.30 -5.78 -24.26
CA GLY A 41 2.53 -5.30 -25.42
C GLY A 41 1.01 -5.29 -25.25
N LEU A 42 0.37 -4.22 -25.76
CA LEU A 42 -0.95 -4.21 -26.39
C LEU A 42 -1.17 -2.89 -27.18
N ILE A 43 -2.15 -2.88 -28.09
CA ILE A 43 -2.13 -2.08 -29.34
C ILE A 43 -3.29 -1.06 -29.42
N LEU A 44 -2.97 0.21 -29.77
CA LEU A 44 -3.82 1.29 -30.38
C LEU A 44 -5.11 1.74 -29.64
N LEU A 45 -5.75 2.91 -29.85
CA LEU A 45 -5.65 4.01 -30.84
C LEU A 45 -6.16 5.36 -30.24
N ALA A 46 -5.84 6.51 -30.87
CA ALA A 46 -6.21 7.91 -30.53
C ALA A 46 -5.55 8.48 -29.23
N SER A 47 -5.72 9.75 -28.78
CA SER A 47 -6.45 10.95 -29.25
C SER A 47 -5.70 12.25 -28.83
N VAL A 48 -6.33 13.44 -28.90
CA VAL A 48 -5.90 14.74 -28.33
C VAL A 48 -6.76 15.09 -27.07
N VAL A 49 -6.77 16.25 -26.37
CA VAL A 49 -6.83 17.69 -26.79
C VAL A 49 -6.01 18.61 -25.83
N LEU A 50 -6.52 19.79 -25.40
CA LEU A 50 -5.76 20.92 -24.84
C LEU A 50 -6.57 21.87 -23.91
N GLY A 51 -5.85 22.49 -22.96
CA GLY A 51 -6.13 23.82 -22.35
C GLY A 51 -6.49 23.83 -20.85
N SER A 52 -6.15 24.79 -19.98
CA SER A 52 -5.28 25.98 -19.98
C SER A 52 -5.41 26.69 -18.59
N HIS A 53 -4.29 27.00 -17.92
CA HIS A 53 -4.06 28.12 -16.96
C HIS A 53 -4.63 28.22 -15.50
N LEU A 54 -3.69 28.62 -14.61
CA LEU A 54 -3.74 29.52 -13.42
C LEU A 54 -3.98 29.03 -11.96
N VAL A 55 -2.88 29.10 -11.16
CA VAL A 55 -2.69 29.74 -9.82
C VAL A 55 -3.49 29.28 -8.58
N ALA A 56 -2.77 28.81 -7.55
CA ALA A 56 -2.72 29.44 -6.20
C ALA A 56 -1.64 28.80 -5.31
N ALA A 57 -0.96 29.61 -4.48
CA ALA A 57 -0.10 29.11 -3.40
C ALA A 57 -0.89 29.07 -2.08
N GLY A 58 -0.80 27.97 -1.34
CA GLY A 58 -1.42 27.83 -0.02
C GLY A 58 -1.07 26.49 0.61
N ALA A 59 -0.49 26.51 1.81
CA ALA A 59 -0.05 25.31 2.50
C ALA A 59 -1.25 24.53 3.08
N ILE A 60 -1.79 23.62 2.26
CA ILE A 60 -2.63 22.50 2.70
C ILE A 60 -1.94 21.26 2.18
N CYS A 61 -1.39 20.41 3.05
CA CYS A 61 -0.86 19.12 2.64
C CYS A 61 -2.05 18.18 2.36
N PRO A 62 -2.42 17.91 1.10
CA PRO A 62 -3.63 17.14 0.82
C PRO A 62 -3.21 15.66 0.87
N MET A 63 -3.50 14.97 1.98
CA MET A 63 -3.18 13.54 2.16
C MET A 63 -3.48 12.76 0.89
N VAL A 64 -2.41 12.25 0.31
CA VAL A 64 -2.33 11.94 -1.11
C VAL A 64 -2.94 10.59 -1.39
N CYS A 65 -2.58 9.60 -0.57
CA CYS A 65 -3.10 8.25 -0.59
C CYS A 65 -3.86 8.00 0.72
N LYS A 66 -5.18 8.17 0.69
CA LYS A 66 -6.03 7.51 1.69
C LYS A 66 -6.22 6.02 1.28
N PRO A 67 -6.56 5.14 2.21
CA PRO A 67 -5.63 4.67 3.23
C PRO A 67 -5.40 3.15 3.12
N PRO A 68 -4.16 2.65 3.20
CA PRO A 68 -3.91 1.26 3.54
C PRO A 68 -4.15 0.98 5.03
N VAL A 69 -4.26 -0.30 5.37
CA VAL A 69 -4.28 -0.76 6.77
C VAL A 69 -2.88 -1.29 7.13
N LEU A 70 -2.45 -1.14 8.38
CA LEU A 70 -1.19 -1.75 8.82
C LEU A 70 -1.17 -3.26 8.53
N CYS A 71 -0.03 -3.76 8.08
CA CYS A 71 0.18 -5.19 7.90
C CYS A 71 0.14 -5.87 9.28
N SER A 72 -0.80 -6.79 9.49
CA SER A 72 -0.94 -7.52 10.75
C SER A 72 0.06 -8.69 10.87
N SER A 73 1.21 -8.58 10.22
CA SER A 73 2.16 -9.67 10.01
C SER A 73 3.59 -9.13 9.92
N PRO A 74 4.62 -9.85 10.41
CA PRO A 74 6.02 -9.41 10.37
C PRO A 74 6.64 -9.45 8.96
N PHE A 75 5.85 -9.44 7.89
CA PHE A 75 6.33 -9.41 6.49
C PHE A 75 7.36 -8.31 6.27
N SER A 76 7.08 -7.06 6.66
CA SER A 76 8.05 -5.97 6.52
C SER A 76 9.27 -6.13 7.45
N ARG A 77 9.12 -6.76 8.63
CA ARG A 77 10.27 -7.10 9.50
C ARG A 77 11.26 -8.01 8.78
N HIS A 78 10.74 -8.94 7.97
CA HIS A 78 11.51 -9.83 7.11
C HIS A 78 12.07 -9.11 5.88
N THR A 79 11.24 -8.45 5.09
CA THR A 79 11.64 -7.86 3.80
C THR A 79 12.69 -6.75 3.95
N PHE A 80 12.65 -5.99 5.05
CA PHE A 80 13.64 -4.95 5.37
C PHE A 80 14.79 -5.45 6.27
N TRP A 81 15.07 -6.77 6.39
CA TRP A 81 16.04 -7.28 7.37
C TRP A 81 17.42 -6.64 7.24
N GLN A 82 17.90 -6.43 6.01
CA GLN A 82 19.23 -5.88 5.77
C GLN A 82 19.30 -4.42 6.21
N PHE A 83 18.32 -3.60 5.80
CA PHE A 83 18.21 -2.21 6.24
C PHE A 83 18.09 -2.10 7.77
N ARG A 84 17.30 -2.96 8.42
CA ARG A 84 17.17 -3.00 9.89
C ARG A 84 18.47 -3.38 10.60
N ARG A 85 19.25 -4.32 10.02
CA ARG A 85 20.58 -4.70 10.54
C ARG A 85 21.58 -3.54 10.44
N GLU A 86 21.51 -2.77 9.36
CA GLU A 86 22.37 -1.61 9.10
C GLU A 86 21.92 -0.36 9.89
N ASN A 87 20.65 -0.31 10.32
CA ASN A 87 20.05 0.81 11.05
C ASN A 87 19.32 0.33 12.34
N PRO A 88 20.04 -0.08 13.41
CA PRO A 88 19.44 -0.78 14.56
C PRO A 88 18.39 0.00 15.36
N GLN A 89 18.32 1.34 15.20
CA GLN A 89 17.33 2.21 15.85
C GLN A 89 16.13 2.56 14.94
N THR A 90 16.02 1.93 13.76
CA THR A 90 14.93 2.23 12.82
C THR A 90 13.57 1.74 13.31
N LYS A 91 12.52 2.49 12.97
CA LYS A 91 11.12 2.06 13.14
C LYS A 91 10.64 1.16 12.00
N VAL A 92 11.37 1.10 10.89
CA VAL A 92 11.01 0.32 9.69
C VAL A 92 10.93 -1.16 10.02
N GLY A 93 9.76 -1.75 9.78
CA GLY A 93 9.47 -3.16 10.06
C GLY A 93 9.19 -3.49 11.53
N GLU A 94 9.24 -2.52 12.46
CA GLU A 94 8.85 -2.75 13.86
C GLU A 94 7.32 -2.79 14.04
N PRO A 95 6.79 -3.47 15.08
CA PRO A 95 5.36 -3.58 15.31
C PRO A 95 4.73 -2.26 15.80
N PRO A 96 3.41 -2.09 15.70
CA PRO A 96 2.68 -0.99 16.34
C PRO A 96 2.80 -1.06 17.88
N PRO A 97 2.58 0.06 18.60
CA PRO A 97 2.07 1.35 18.11
C PRO A 97 3.12 2.27 17.48
N ASP A 98 4.39 2.12 17.86
CA ASP A 98 5.45 3.09 17.52
C ASP A 98 6.26 2.75 16.26
N GLY A 99 6.17 1.51 15.78
CA GLY A 99 6.86 1.01 14.59
C GLY A 99 6.08 1.20 13.28
N LEU A 100 6.75 0.92 12.18
CA LEU A 100 6.20 0.94 10.83
C LEU A 100 6.16 -0.51 10.29
N PRO A 101 5.10 -1.29 10.57
CA PRO A 101 5.00 -2.69 10.15
C PRO A 101 4.74 -2.86 8.64
N GLY A 102 4.62 -1.76 7.90
CA GLY A 102 4.16 -1.73 6.51
C GLY A 102 2.66 -1.88 6.39
N PHE A 103 2.19 -2.14 5.18
CA PHE A 103 0.78 -2.06 4.81
C PHE A 103 0.21 -3.36 4.24
N ASN A 104 -1.12 -3.46 4.22
CA ASN A 104 -1.86 -4.48 3.48
C ASN A 104 -2.81 -3.84 2.47
N SER A 105 -2.78 -4.31 1.21
CA SER A 105 -3.58 -3.75 0.10
C SER A 105 -5.02 -4.31 0.00
N GLY A 106 -5.42 -5.22 0.89
CA GLY A 106 -6.76 -5.82 0.87
C GLY A 106 -7.93 -4.85 1.07
N VAL A 107 -7.67 -3.68 1.66
CA VAL A 107 -8.62 -2.56 1.76
C VAL A 107 -7.85 -1.25 1.57
N MET A 108 -8.23 -0.48 0.56
CA MET A 108 -7.67 0.84 0.23
C MET A 108 -8.79 1.80 -0.20
N LEU A 109 -8.75 3.07 0.19
CA LEU A 109 -9.71 4.11 -0.24
C LEU A 109 -8.97 5.22 -0.99
N LEU A 110 -8.58 4.92 -2.22
CA LEU A 110 -7.72 5.75 -3.05
C LEU A 110 -8.34 7.13 -3.34
N ASN A 111 -7.72 8.19 -2.84
CA ASN A 111 -8.15 9.56 -3.11
C ASN A 111 -7.57 10.04 -4.45
N LEU A 112 -8.17 9.59 -5.56
CA LEU A 112 -7.65 9.78 -6.92
C LEU A 112 -7.43 11.25 -7.32
N GLU A 113 -8.10 12.21 -6.68
CA GLU A 113 -7.86 13.64 -6.92
C GLU A 113 -6.55 14.09 -6.25
N ALA A 114 -6.38 13.81 -4.95
CA ALA A 114 -5.15 14.15 -4.24
C ALA A 114 -3.93 13.42 -4.80
N MET A 115 -4.08 12.14 -5.21
CA MET A 115 -3.04 11.37 -5.92
C MET A 115 -2.56 12.09 -7.19
N ARG A 116 -3.49 12.63 -8.00
CA ARG A 116 -3.14 13.37 -9.22
C ARG A 116 -2.50 14.73 -8.91
N GLN A 117 -3.00 15.45 -7.91
CA GLN A 117 -2.56 16.80 -7.56
C GLN A 117 -1.21 16.84 -6.79
N SER A 118 -0.80 15.75 -6.17
CA SER A 118 0.42 15.71 -5.37
C SER A 118 1.70 15.60 -6.20
N GLN A 119 2.55 16.62 -6.14
CA GLN A 119 3.88 16.57 -6.74
C GLN A 119 4.73 15.44 -6.15
N LEU A 120 4.73 15.26 -4.82
CA LEU A 120 5.54 14.25 -4.13
C LEU A 120 5.19 12.82 -4.56
N TYR A 121 3.90 12.47 -4.60
CA TYR A 121 3.50 11.12 -5.01
C TYR A 121 3.74 10.87 -6.49
N ASN A 122 3.52 11.86 -7.37
CA ASN A 122 3.87 11.72 -8.77
C ASN A 122 5.38 11.52 -8.96
N GLN A 123 6.24 12.22 -8.20
CA GLN A 123 7.70 12.01 -8.22
C GLN A 123 8.07 10.59 -7.76
N LEU A 124 7.40 10.04 -6.74
CA LEU A 124 7.65 8.68 -6.24
C LEU A 124 7.24 7.57 -7.21
N LEU A 125 6.50 7.89 -8.28
CA LEU A 125 6.21 6.98 -9.39
C LEU A 125 7.29 6.98 -10.49
N GLU A 126 8.22 7.94 -10.47
CA GLU A 126 9.29 8.02 -11.47
C GLU A 126 10.31 6.88 -11.27
N PRO A 127 10.78 6.22 -12.35
CA PRO A 127 11.63 5.03 -12.24
C PRO A 127 12.90 5.21 -11.39
N ASP A 128 13.52 6.40 -11.45
CA ASP A 128 14.71 6.72 -10.66
C ASP A 128 14.42 6.87 -9.16
N MET A 129 13.24 7.39 -8.78
CA MET A 129 12.85 7.47 -7.37
C MET A 129 12.52 6.09 -6.81
N VAL A 130 11.82 5.25 -7.59
CA VAL A 130 11.58 3.84 -7.23
C VAL A 130 12.90 3.12 -7.02
N ARG A 131 13.84 3.26 -7.95
CA ARG A 131 15.18 2.66 -7.89
C ARG A 131 15.94 3.12 -6.63
N GLN A 132 16.06 4.42 -6.40
CA GLN A 132 16.74 4.98 -5.21
C GLN A 132 16.17 4.43 -3.90
N LEU A 133 14.85 4.31 -3.77
CA LEU A 133 14.22 3.76 -2.57
C LEU A 133 14.47 2.25 -2.43
N THR A 134 14.39 1.46 -3.52
CA THR A 134 14.73 0.03 -3.45
C THR A 134 16.19 -0.21 -3.08
N GLU A 135 17.12 0.63 -3.56
CA GLU A 135 18.53 0.60 -3.20
C GLU A 135 18.73 1.01 -1.72
N LYS A 136 18.16 2.14 -1.29
CA LYS A 136 18.24 2.65 0.10
C LYS A 136 17.78 1.62 1.14
N TYR A 137 16.67 0.95 0.88
CA TYR A 137 16.06 0.00 1.81
C TYR A 137 16.47 -1.47 1.60
N HIS A 138 17.34 -1.76 0.62
CA HIS A 138 17.66 -3.11 0.13
C HIS A 138 16.40 -3.95 -0.18
N PHE A 139 15.32 -3.28 -0.60
CA PHE A 139 13.98 -3.84 -0.59
C PHE A 139 13.71 -4.72 -1.83
N LYS A 140 13.21 -5.94 -1.61
CA LYS A 140 12.79 -6.86 -2.67
C LYS A 140 11.43 -7.48 -2.36
N GLY A 141 10.43 -7.07 -3.13
CA GLY A 141 9.03 -7.48 -2.98
C GLY A 141 8.55 -8.52 -3.99
N HIS A 142 7.35 -9.05 -3.77
CA HIS A 142 6.60 -9.93 -4.68
C HIS A 142 5.06 -9.77 -4.59
N LEU A 143 4.58 -8.78 -3.83
CA LEU A 143 3.17 -8.49 -3.53
C LEU A 143 2.65 -7.22 -4.22
N GLY A 144 3.45 -6.63 -5.11
CA GLY A 144 3.02 -5.59 -6.05
C GLY A 144 2.72 -4.24 -5.38
N ASP A 145 1.47 -3.81 -5.41
CA ASP A 145 1.05 -2.50 -4.89
C ASP A 145 1.26 -2.38 -3.37
N GLN A 146 1.03 -3.47 -2.62
CA GLN A 146 1.30 -3.55 -1.19
C GLN A 146 2.75 -3.21 -0.87
N ASP A 147 3.69 -3.72 -1.67
CA ASP A 147 5.12 -3.53 -1.49
C ASP A 147 5.54 -2.10 -1.83
N PHE A 148 5.04 -1.56 -2.94
CA PHE A 148 5.30 -0.17 -3.33
C PHE A 148 4.81 0.81 -2.27
N PHE A 149 3.55 0.71 -1.84
CA PHE A 149 3.00 1.59 -0.80
C PHE A 149 3.69 1.40 0.55
N THR A 150 4.07 0.17 0.89
CA THR A 150 4.87 -0.11 2.09
C THR A 150 6.22 0.59 2.03
N MET A 151 6.94 0.49 0.91
CA MET A 151 8.27 1.10 0.74
C MET A 151 8.20 2.63 0.80
N ILE A 152 7.32 3.27 0.00
CA ILE A 152 7.22 4.73 0.03
C ILE A 152 6.62 5.25 1.35
N GLY A 153 5.87 4.42 2.08
CA GLY A 153 5.37 4.73 3.42
C GLY A 153 6.43 4.68 4.53
N MET A 154 7.58 4.03 4.30
CA MET A 154 8.75 4.12 5.19
C MET A 154 9.49 5.46 5.04
N GLU A 155 9.43 6.06 3.85
CA GLU A 155 10.07 7.34 3.53
C GLU A 155 9.14 8.52 3.86
N HIS A 156 7.88 8.42 3.44
CA HIS A 156 6.87 9.47 3.42
C HIS A 156 5.56 9.02 4.07
N PRO A 157 5.54 8.76 5.39
CA PRO A 157 4.33 8.35 6.11
C PRO A 157 3.18 9.37 5.99
N GLU A 158 3.48 10.66 5.77
CA GLU A 158 2.51 11.75 5.57
C GLU A 158 1.62 11.59 4.33
N LEU A 159 2.05 10.78 3.35
CA LEU A 159 1.22 10.45 2.19
C LEU A 159 0.00 9.60 2.57
N PHE A 160 0.07 8.90 3.72
CA PHE A 160 -0.87 7.87 4.11
C PHE A 160 -1.69 8.25 5.35
N HIS A 161 -3.00 8.21 5.20
CA HIS A 161 -3.86 7.97 6.36
C HIS A 161 -3.81 6.46 6.69
N VAL A 162 -3.77 6.08 7.97
CA VAL A 162 -3.72 4.68 8.40
C VAL A 162 -5.08 4.29 8.97
N LEU A 163 -5.73 3.27 8.40
CA LEU A 163 -6.99 2.77 8.99
C LEU A 163 -6.75 1.98 10.28
N HIS A 164 -7.69 2.10 11.20
CA HIS A 164 -7.83 1.17 12.31
C HIS A 164 -7.95 -0.27 11.82
N CYS A 165 -7.24 -1.20 12.45
CA CYS A 165 -7.10 -2.59 12.01
C CYS A 165 -8.43 -3.33 11.80
N THR A 166 -9.50 -2.94 12.51
CA THR A 166 -10.84 -3.53 12.37
C THR A 166 -11.50 -3.29 11.01
N TRP A 167 -10.98 -2.37 10.19
CA TRP A 167 -11.40 -2.18 8.79
C TRP A 167 -10.72 -3.15 7.81
N ASN A 168 -9.75 -3.95 8.23
CA ASN A 168 -9.11 -5.00 7.43
C ASN A 168 -8.45 -6.00 8.39
N ARG A 169 -9.27 -6.76 9.12
CA ARG A 169 -8.80 -7.77 10.06
C ARG A 169 -8.25 -8.96 9.27
N GLN A 170 -6.98 -8.85 8.93
CA GLN A 170 -6.19 -9.91 8.30
C GLN A 170 -6.15 -11.13 9.23
N LEU A 171 -6.35 -12.32 8.66
CA LEU A 171 -6.40 -13.58 9.39
C LEU A 171 -5.16 -14.46 9.18
N CYS A 172 -4.35 -14.19 8.16
CA CYS A 172 -3.18 -14.98 7.82
C CYS A 172 -2.15 -15.09 8.95
N SER A 173 -1.92 -16.33 9.41
CA SER A 173 -0.93 -16.67 10.44
C SER A 173 0.38 -17.25 9.91
N TRP A 174 0.55 -17.39 8.58
CA TRP A 174 1.69 -18.09 7.95
C TRP A 174 3.05 -17.72 8.55
N TRP A 175 3.35 -16.43 8.71
CA TRP A 175 4.62 -15.95 9.27
C TRP A 175 4.88 -16.34 10.73
N ARG A 176 3.85 -16.67 11.53
CA ARG A 176 4.02 -17.19 12.89
C ARG A 176 4.82 -18.50 12.89
N GLU A 177 4.56 -19.35 11.90
CA GLU A 177 5.17 -20.68 11.75
C GLU A 177 6.50 -20.63 10.98
N HIS A 178 6.84 -19.48 10.37
CA HIS A 178 8.01 -19.29 9.51
C HIS A 178 9.04 -18.35 10.15
N GLY A 179 9.35 -18.57 11.43
CA GLY A 179 10.49 -17.96 12.12
C GLY A 179 10.24 -16.65 12.89
N TYR A 180 8.97 -16.27 13.12
CA TYR A 180 8.61 -15.04 13.84
C TYR A 180 7.60 -15.26 14.98
N SER A 181 7.48 -16.48 15.52
CA SER A 181 6.51 -16.82 16.57
C SER A 181 6.64 -15.98 17.84
N ASP A 182 7.86 -15.53 18.16
CA ASP A 182 8.23 -14.69 19.31
C ASP A 182 7.68 -13.26 19.23
N VAL A 183 7.60 -12.70 18.02
CA VAL A 183 7.13 -11.32 17.77
C VAL A 183 5.75 -11.25 17.12
N PHE A 184 5.24 -12.34 16.55
CA PHE A 184 4.04 -12.34 15.68
C PHE A 184 2.83 -11.64 16.31
N ASP A 185 2.53 -11.92 17.58
CA ASP A 185 1.35 -11.37 18.26
C ASP A 185 1.40 -9.84 18.43
N GLN A 186 2.61 -9.24 18.42
CA GLN A 186 2.80 -7.79 18.44
C GLN A 186 2.33 -7.12 17.13
N TYR A 187 2.39 -7.86 16.01
CA TYR A 187 1.85 -7.42 14.71
C TYR A 187 0.38 -7.82 14.53
N PHE A 188 0.00 -9.00 15.03
CA PHE A 188 -1.31 -9.61 14.74
C PHE A 188 -2.44 -9.16 15.69
N ARG A 189 -2.13 -8.47 16.79
CA ARG A 189 -3.11 -7.94 17.72
C ARG A 189 -3.99 -6.88 17.06
N CYS A 190 -5.31 -7.08 17.13
CA CYS A 190 -6.31 -6.13 16.69
C CYS A 190 -7.55 -6.28 17.57
N GLU A 191 -8.02 -5.18 18.16
CA GLU A 191 -9.11 -5.17 19.15
C GLU A 191 -10.27 -4.26 18.71
N GLY A 192 -11.42 -4.43 19.36
CA GLY A 192 -12.66 -3.72 19.04
C GLY A 192 -13.51 -4.44 17.98
N GLN A 193 -14.66 -3.84 17.65
CA GLN A 193 -15.62 -4.43 16.72
C GLN A 193 -15.02 -4.51 15.30
N VAL A 194 -14.81 -5.73 14.80
CA VAL A 194 -14.38 -5.99 13.42
C VAL A 194 -15.48 -5.55 12.46
N ARG A 195 -15.09 -4.81 11.41
CA ARG A 195 -15.99 -4.35 10.35
C ARG A 195 -15.76 -5.10 9.04
N ILE A 196 -14.51 -5.48 8.77
CA ILE A 196 -14.13 -6.28 7.61
C ILE A 196 -13.12 -7.34 8.06
N TYR A 197 -13.43 -8.60 7.79
CA TYR A 197 -12.48 -9.72 7.92
C TYR A 197 -11.86 -10.03 6.56
N HIS A 198 -10.56 -10.30 6.56
CA HIS A 198 -9.78 -10.56 5.37
C HIS A 198 -9.09 -11.93 5.48
N GLY A 199 -9.62 -12.92 4.77
CA GLY A 199 -9.07 -14.28 4.67
C GLY A 199 -7.86 -14.34 3.73
N ASN A 200 -6.82 -13.54 4.00
CA ASN A 200 -5.59 -13.56 3.22
C ASN A 200 -4.83 -14.89 3.39
N CYS A 201 -3.94 -15.21 2.44
CA CYS A 201 -3.25 -16.49 2.31
C CYS A 201 -4.14 -17.75 2.35
N ASN A 202 -5.38 -17.64 1.81
CA ASN A 202 -6.42 -18.68 1.84
C ASN A 202 -6.90 -19.07 3.25
N THR A 203 -6.69 -18.21 4.25
CA THR A 203 -7.13 -18.49 5.62
C THR A 203 -8.65 -18.57 5.70
N PRO A 204 -9.23 -19.65 6.27
CA PRO A 204 -10.65 -19.74 6.52
C PRO A 204 -11.14 -18.54 7.33
N ILE A 205 -12.24 -17.97 6.87
CA ILE A 205 -12.94 -16.88 7.54
C ILE A 205 -13.92 -17.51 8.55
N PRO A 206 -13.91 -17.12 9.84
CA PRO A 206 -14.87 -17.62 10.82
C PRO A 206 -16.31 -17.36 10.38
N GLU A 207 -17.18 -18.34 10.63
CA GLU A 207 -18.63 -18.17 10.57
C GLU A 207 -19.13 -17.59 11.91
N ASP A 208 -20.28 -16.91 11.90
CA ASP A 208 -20.88 -16.24 13.07
C ASP A 208 -21.46 -17.24 14.09
#